data_AF-A0A174R9D5-F1
#
_entry.id   AF-A0A174R9D5-F1
#
_cell.length_a   1.000
_cell.length_b   1.000
_cell.length_c   1.000
_cell.angle_alpha   90.00
_cell.angle_beta   90.00
_cell.angle_gamma   90.00
#
_symmetry.space_group_name_H-M   'P 1'
#
loop_
_entity.id
_entity.type
_entity.pdbx_description
1 polymer ?
#
loop_
_entity_poly.entity_id
_entity_poly.type
_entity_poly.pdbx_seq_one_letter_code
_entity_poly.pdbx_strand_id
1 'polypeptide(L)'
;MIRFILGEDRHVKYFVHSVKSEYFVVKDATYELIYNGEVEASGGCEVTQEEDGSFVDVKIQPTYRSNLYILEITLMIADEVIKNREQMEVV
;
A
#
# COMPACT_ATOMS: atom_id res chain seq x y z
N MET A 1 8.00 -7.84 3.04
CA MET A 1 7.95 -7.74 4.52
C MET A 1 8.45 -6.38 4.98
N ILE A 2 7.57 -5.58 5.57
CA ILE A 2 7.84 -4.20 5.98
C ILE A 2 8.02 -4.17 7.50
N ARG A 3 9.04 -3.47 8.01
CA ARG A 3 9.30 -3.38 9.46
C ARG A 3 9.15 -1.95 9.97
N PHE A 4 8.31 -1.74 10.96
CA PHE A 4 8.05 -0.47 11.66
C PHE A 4 8.56 -0.55 13.10
N ILE A 5 8.92 0.59 13.67
CA ILE A 5 9.08 0.75 15.13
C ILE A 5 7.80 1.38 15.66
N LEU A 6 7.27 0.88 16.79
CA LEU A 6 6.07 1.44 17.40
C LEU A 6 6.20 2.94 17.64
N GLY A 7 5.20 3.70 17.14
CA GLY A 7 5.17 5.16 17.19
C GLY A 7 5.70 5.84 15.91
N GLU A 8 6.31 5.10 14.97
CA GLU A 8 6.65 5.63 13.66
C GLU A 8 5.39 6.01 12.86
N ASP A 9 5.42 7.19 12.27
CA ASP A 9 4.48 7.67 11.27
C ASP A 9 5.27 7.93 9.98
N ARG A 10 5.20 7.00 9.03
CA ARG A 10 6.07 7.01 7.85
C ARG A 10 5.35 6.59 6.58
N HIS A 11 5.94 6.99 5.47
CA HIS A 11 5.48 6.65 4.13
C HIS A 11 5.90 5.23 3.74
N VAL A 12 4.98 4.50 3.11
CA VAL A 12 5.21 3.28 2.36
C VAL A 12 4.89 3.58 0.91
N LYS A 13 5.89 3.43 0.05
CA LYS A 13 5.79 3.75 -1.37
C LYS A 13 5.95 2.48 -2.21
N TYR A 14 4.97 2.21 -3.05
CA TYR A 14 5.00 1.15 -4.04
C TYR A 14 5.28 1.75 -5.42
N PHE A 15 6.14 1.08 -6.19
CA PHE A 15 6.27 1.35 -7.61
C PHE A 15 5.49 0.29 -8.39
N VAL A 16 4.44 0.73 -9.07
CA VAL A 16 3.62 -0.10 -9.94
C VAL A 16 4.16 0.07 -11.35
N HIS A 17 4.45 -1.02 -12.05
CA HIS A 17 4.91 -1.00 -13.43
C HIS A 17 4.31 -2.15 -14.23
N SER A 18 4.19 -1.96 -15.54
CA SER A 18 3.78 -3.03 -16.45
C SER A 18 4.93 -4.02 -16.62
N VAL A 19 4.63 -5.32 -16.52
CA VAL A 19 5.60 -6.39 -16.80
C VAL A 19 5.97 -6.43 -18.29
N LYS A 20 5.08 -5.96 -19.16
CA LYS A 20 5.28 -5.91 -20.62
C LYS A 20 5.76 -4.55 -21.12
N SER A 21 6.05 -3.61 -20.22
CA SER A 21 6.37 -2.22 -20.57
C SER A 21 5.28 -1.55 -21.41
N GLU A 22 4.02 -1.97 -21.23
CA GLU A 22 2.86 -1.35 -21.85
C GLU A 22 2.37 -0.17 -20.99
N TYR A 23 1.87 0.88 -21.66
CA TYR A 23 1.29 2.02 -20.97
C TYR A 23 0.02 1.62 -20.20
N PHE A 24 -0.09 2.09 -18.96
CA PHE A 24 -1.25 1.92 -18.10
C PHE A 24 -1.42 3.15 -17.21
N VAL A 25 -2.61 3.28 -16.62
CA VAL A 25 -2.92 4.37 -15.68
C VAL A 25 -3.55 3.78 -14.43
N VAL A 26 -2.96 4.07 -13.28
CA VAL A 26 -3.61 3.85 -11.98
C VAL A 26 -4.61 4.99 -11.79
N LYS A 27 -5.90 4.68 -11.88
CA LYS A 27 -7.00 5.65 -11.73
C LYS A 27 -7.18 6.08 -10.28
N ASP A 28 -6.99 5.14 -9.37
CA ASP A 28 -7.17 5.36 -7.94
C ASP A 28 -6.44 4.25 -7.18
N ALA A 29 -6.14 4.52 -5.92
CA ALA A 29 -5.54 3.56 -5.02
C ALA A 29 -6.00 3.81 -3.58
N THR A 30 -6.28 2.72 -2.86
CA THR A 30 -6.66 2.75 -1.45
C THR A 30 -5.83 1.75 -0.65
N TYR A 31 -5.71 1.99 0.64
CA TYR A 31 -5.06 1.05 1.57
C TYR A 31 -5.99 0.63 2.70
N GLU A 32 -5.73 -0.57 3.22
CA GLU A 32 -6.25 -1.06 4.49
C GLU A 32 -5.06 -1.59 5.32
N LEU A 33 -4.86 -1.01 6.49
CA LEU A 33 -3.96 -1.51 7.52
C LEU A 33 -4.77 -2.44 8.43
N ILE A 34 -4.49 -3.73 8.33
CA ILE A 34 -5.24 -4.79 9.00
C ILE A 34 -4.41 -5.32 10.16
N TYR A 35 -4.99 -5.33 11.35
CA TYR A 35 -4.41 -5.91 12.55
C TYR A 35 -5.31 -7.02 13.07
N ASN A 36 -4.76 -8.24 13.18
CA ASN A 36 -5.46 -9.40 13.73
C ASN A 36 -6.83 -9.68 13.06
N GLY A 37 -6.94 -9.42 11.75
CA GLY A 37 -8.15 -9.63 10.96
C GLY A 37 -9.14 -8.44 10.95
N GLU A 38 -8.90 -7.40 11.75
CA GLU A 38 -9.72 -6.18 11.80
C GLU A 38 -9.00 -5.03 11.08
N VAL A 39 -9.76 -4.17 10.39
CA VAL A 39 -9.20 -2.96 9.76
C VAL A 39 -8.93 -1.93 10.86
N GLU A 40 -7.66 -1.65 11.10
CA GLU A 40 -7.22 -0.62 12.05
C GLU A 40 -7.30 0.77 11.44
N ALA A 41 -6.88 0.91 10.17
CA ALA A 41 -6.94 2.16 9.43
C ALA A 41 -7.13 1.90 7.93
N SER A 42 -7.75 2.84 7.24
CA SER A 42 -7.93 2.76 5.79
C SER A 42 -8.00 4.16 5.20
N GLY A 43 -7.66 4.30 3.92
CA GLY A 43 -7.75 5.58 3.23
C GLY A 43 -7.31 5.52 1.78
N GLY A 44 -7.31 6.68 1.13
CA GLY A 44 -6.72 6.84 -0.21
C GLY A 44 -5.20 6.87 -0.16
N CYS A 45 -4.58 6.43 -1.26
CA CYS A 45 -3.16 6.59 -1.50
C CYS A 45 -2.92 7.76 -2.46
N GLU A 46 -1.77 8.42 -2.34
CA GLU A 46 -1.33 9.40 -3.31
C GLU A 46 -0.73 8.66 -4.52
N VAL A 47 -1.25 8.93 -5.72
CA VAL A 47 -0.79 8.31 -6.96
C VAL A 47 -0.05 9.35 -7.81
N THR A 48 1.20 9.06 -8.13
CA THR A 48 2.04 9.89 -9.01
C THR A 48 2.39 9.08 -10.25
N GLN A 49 1.91 9.51 -11.41
CA GLN A 49 2.24 8.90 -12.69
C GLN A 49 3.61 9.37 -13.19
N GLU A 50 4.45 8.43 -13.61
CA GLU A 50 5.72 8.67 -14.29
C GLU A 50 5.76 7.95 -15.65
N GLU A 51 6.84 8.13 -16.41
CA GLU A 51 7.01 7.54 -17.76
C GLU A 51 6.98 5.99 -17.72
N ASP A 52 7.64 5.39 -16.72
CA ASP A 52 7.82 3.93 -16.64
C ASP A 52 6.83 3.22 -15.70
N GLY A 53 5.95 3.96 -15.03
CA GLY A 53 5.03 3.40 -14.04
C GLY A 53 4.35 4.45 -13.17
N SER A 54 3.79 4.02 -12.05
CA SER A 54 3.14 4.91 -11.09
C SER A 54 3.64 4.62 -9.67
N PHE A 55 3.94 5.68 -8.93
CA PHE A 55 4.17 5.58 -7.50
C PHE A 55 2.86 5.67 -6.73
N VAL A 56 2.65 4.75 -5.80
CA VAL A 56 1.53 4.72 -4.87
C VAL A 56 2.09 4.92 -3.48
N ASP A 57 1.81 6.07 -2.88
CA ASP A 57 2.35 6.48 -1.60
C ASP A 57 1.25 6.54 -0.54
N VAL A 58 1.53 5.98 0.63
CA VAL A 58 0.65 6.07 1.78
C VAL A 58 1.45 6.31 3.05
N LYS A 59 1.01 7.27 3.85
CA LYS A 59 1.52 7.46 5.20
C LYS A 59 0.71 6.66 6.20
N ILE A 60 1.37 5.78 6.96
CA ILE A 60 0.71 4.93 7.95
C ILE A 60 1.43 4.98 9.29
N GLN A 61 0.65 4.77 10.36
CA GLN A 61 1.12 4.74 11.74
C GLN A 61 0.44 3.57 12.48
N PRO A 62 1.02 2.36 12.47
CA PRO A 62 0.48 1.24 13.22
C PRO A 62 0.58 1.49 14.73
N THR A 63 -0.47 1.13 15.46
CA THR A 63 -0.62 1.49 16.89
C THR A 63 -0.28 0.37 17.87
N TYR A 64 -0.13 -0.87 17.41
CA TYR A 64 0.22 -2.01 18.25
C TYR A 64 1.56 -2.63 17.83
N ARG A 65 2.34 -3.10 18.82
CA ARG A 65 3.52 -3.93 18.58
C ARG A 65 3.06 -5.35 18.24
N SER A 66 3.28 -5.79 17.00
CA SER A 66 2.88 -7.12 16.55
C SER A 66 3.52 -7.49 15.21
N ASN A 67 3.62 -8.79 14.94
CA ASN A 67 3.97 -9.35 13.63
C ASN A 67 2.75 -9.82 12.82
N LEU A 68 1.53 -9.49 13.28
CA LEU A 68 0.27 -9.89 12.65
C LEU A 68 -0.34 -8.79 11.78
N TYR A 69 0.43 -7.76 11.44
CA TYR A 69 -0.04 -6.70 10.57
C TYR A 69 0.00 -7.10 9.10
N ILE A 70 -1.01 -6.67 8.37
CA ILE A 70 -1.09 -6.80 6.92
C ILE A 70 -1.42 -5.42 6.36
N LEU A 71 -0.63 -4.94 5.40
CA LEU A 71 -1.00 -3.81 4.56
C LEU A 71 -1.58 -4.35 3.26
N GLU A 72 -2.85 -4.09 3.02
CA GLU A 72 -3.49 -4.32 1.74
C GLU A 72 -3.52 -3.01 0.95
N ILE A 73 -3.00 -3.03 -0.27
CA ILE A 73 -3.15 -1.94 -1.25
C ILE A 73 -4.10 -2.44 -2.35
N THR A 74 -5.18 -1.70 -2.59
CA THR A 74 -6.10 -1.92 -3.70
C THR A 74 -5.84 -0.87 -4.77
N LEU A 75 -5.52 -1.31 -5.98
CA LEU A 75 -5.26 -0.46 -7.15
C LEU A 75 -6.42 -0.60 -8.13
N MET A 76 -6.88 0.52 -8.67
CA MET A 76 -7.80 0.56 -9.81
C MET A 76 -7.01 0.93 -11.07
N ILE A 77 -6.82 -0.02 -11.98
CA ILE A 77 -6.08 0.17 -13.24
C ILE A 77 -7.04 -0.08 -14.39
N ALA A 78 -7.38 0.96 -15.17
CA ALA A 78 -8.43 0.88 -16.19
C ALA A 78 -9.76 0.32 -15.63
N ASP A 79 -10.13 -0.91 -15.97
CA ASP A 79 -11.29 -1.67 -15.50
C ASP A 79 -10.92 -2.82 -14.56
N GLU A 80 -9.64 -2.97 -14.25
CA GLU A 80 -9.10 -3.97 -13.34
C GLU A 80 -8.98 -3.45 -11.90
N VAL A 81 -9.23 -4.34 -10.95
CA VAL A 81 -8.98 -4.12 -9.52
C VAL A 81 -7.94 -5.11 -9.05
N ILE A 82 -6.77 -4.62 -8.67
CA ILE A 82 -5.64 -5.43 -8.24
C ILE A 82 -5.41 -5.21 -6.74
N LYS A 83 -5.31 -6.29 -5.98
CA LYS A 83 -5.02 -6.25 -4.54
C LYS A 83 -3.64 -6.82 -4.26
N ASN A 84 -2.81 -6.05 -3.59
CA ASN A 84 -1.52 -6.49 -3.08
C ASN A 84 -1.55 -6.53 -1.55
N ARG A 85 -1.07 -7.62 -0.95
CA ARG A 85 -0.99 -7.78 0.51
C ARG A 85 0.46 -7.99 0.92
N GLU A 86 0.94 -7.14 1.81
CA GLU A 86 2.28 -7.26 2.40
C GLU A 86 2.18 -7.49 3.90
N GLN A 87 2.94 -8.47 4.39
CA GLN A 87 3.11 -8.69 5.83
C GLN A 87 3.98 -7.58 6.43
N MET A 88 3.56 -7.11 7.60
CA MET A 88 4.29 -6.12 8.36
C MET A 88 4.60 -6.60 9.78
N GLU A 89 5.75 -6.15 10.26
CA GLU A 89 6.16 -6.31 11.66
C GLU A 89 6.32 -4.93 12.30
N VAL A 90 5.73 -4.74 13.47
CA VAL A 90 5.89 -3.56 14.31
C VAL A 90 6.64 -3.99 15.55
N VAL A 91 7.87 -3.49 15.71
CA VAL A 91 8.79 -3.81 16.82
C VAL A 91 8.88 -2.70 17.86
#